data_AF-A0A511Z1Q4-F1
#
_entry.id   AF-A0A511Z1Q4-F1
#
_cell.length_a   1.000
_cell.length_b   1.000
_cell.length_c   1.000
_cell.angle_alpha   90.00
_cell.angle_beta   90.00
_cell.angle_gamma   90.00
#
_symmetry.space_group_name_H-M   'P 1'
#
loop_
_entity.id
_entity.type
_entity.pdbx_description
1 polymer ?
#
loop_
_entity_poly.entity_id
_entity_poly.type
_entity_poly.pdbx_seq_one_letter_code
_entity_poly.pdbx_strand_id
1 'polypeptide(L)'
;MTAKNVPGLTACALCAGETLGDRDPLDGGQRARLDRLAACGVARLTYVDCLDECERGDVVVARPSSRHRAQGVGPVWFERLAGDALTDELERWLADGGPGARPVPTALAAVAIARTGEPEPAPEPHAHHHHEESEDAMSGTMVIDPVCGMSVDPATAAATAEHDGVTYRFCAKGCQKAFLADPAQYV
;
A
#
# COMPACT_ATOMS: atom_id res chain seq x y z
N MET A 1 -19.85 17.11 -3.62
CA MET A 1 -18.94 16.98 -4.77
C MET A 1 -17.74 17.85 -4.43
N THR A 2 -16.59 17.37 -3.95
CA THR A 2 -15.58 16.58 -4.67
C THR A 2 -14.54 16.05 -3.67
N ALA A 3 -14.70 14.82 -3.14
CA ALA A 3 -13.68 14.15 -2.31
C ALA A 3 -12.89 13.07 -3.10
N LYS A 4 -13.18 12.92 -4.40
CA LYS A 4 -12.80 11.75 -5.20
C LYS A 4 -11.34 11.71 -5.68
N ASN A 5 -10.53 12.74 -5.39
CA ASN A 5 -9.17 12.85 -5.98
C ASN A 5 -8.01 12.87 -4.97
N VAL A 6 -8.29 12.87 -3.67
CA VAL A 6 -7.22 12.83 -2.65
C VAL A 6 -6.67 11.39 -2.55
N PRO A 7 -5.35 11.17 -2.64
CA PRO A 7 -4.74 9.86 -2.43
C PRO A 7 -4.90 9.38 -0.98
N GLY A 8 -4.77 8.08 -0.77
CA GLY A 8 -4.73 7.50 0.57
C GLY A 8 -3.29 7.34 1.03
N LEU A 9 -3.06 7.40 2.33
CA LEU A 9 -1.78 7.07 2.95
C LEU A 9 -2.06 6.09 4.08
N THR A 10 -1.40 4.94 4.10
CA THR A 10 -1.51 3.97 5.20
C THR A 10 -0.16 3.86 5.88
N ALA A 11 -0.12 4.00 7.20
CA ALA A 11 1.11 3.88 7.98
C ALA A 11 0.97 2.84 9.09
N CYS A 12 2.05 2.14 9.39
CA CYS A 12 2.11 1.22 10.52
C CYS A 12 2.16 2.01 11.84
N ALA A 13 1.19 1.80 12.72
CA ALA A 13 1.08 2.48 14.01
C ALA A 13 2.19 2.11 14.99
N LEU A 14 2.78 0.92 14.82
CA LEU A 14 3.83 0.37 15.69
C LEU A 14 5.25 0.73 15.25
N CYS A 15 5.48 1.15 14.00
CA CYS A 15 6.83 1.47 13.52
C CYS A 15 7.00 2.88 12.98
N ALA A 16 5.92 3.57 12.55
CA ALA A 16 6.01 4.97 12.14
C ALA A 16 6.36 5.86 13.35
N GLY A 17 7.64 6.21 13.47
CA GLY A 17 8.19 6.98 14.58
C GLY A 17 8.82 6.18 15.73
N GLU A 18 8.87 4.84 15.65
CA GLU A 18 9.47 4.01 16.72
C GLU A 18 10.76 3.29 16.30
N THR A 19 11.14 3.27 15.02
CA THR A 19 12.20 2.34 14.54
C THR A 19 13.52 3.00 14.16
N LEU A 20 13.63 4.32 14.10
CA LEU A 20 14.87 4.99 13.66
C LEU A 20 15.72 5.66 14.74
N GLY A 21 15.55 5.37 16.03
CA GLY A 21 16.47 5.82 17.09
C GLY A 21 16.99 7.26 16.93
N ASP A 22 18.30 7.48 17.10
CA ASP A 22 18.97 8.80 17.00
C ASP A 22 19.02 9.44 15.59
N ARG A 23 18.31 8.90 14.58
CA ARG A 23 18.34 9.43 13.20
C ARG A 23 17.20 10.37 12.86
N ASP A 24 16.22 10.54 13.74
CA ASP A 24 15.21 11.58 13.61
C ASP A 24 15.49 12.70 14.64
N PRO A 25 16.22 13.76 14.26
CA PRO A 25 16.71 14.76 15.19
C PRO A 25 15.64 15.79 15.61
N LEU A 26 14.37 15.59 15.27
CA LEU A 26 13.31 16.61 15.44
C LEU A 26 12.19 16.14 16.36
N ASP A 27 11.69 17.08 17.17
CA ASP A 27 10.53 16.89 18.03
C ASP A 27 9.27 16.57 17.18
N GLY A 28 8.67 15.42 17.42
CA GLY A 28 7.40 14.98 16.81
C GLY A 28 7.48 13.68 16.01
N GLY A 29 8.67 13.23 15.61
CA GLY A 29 8.87 11.95 14.92
C GLY A 29 8.11 11.82 13.58
N GLN A 30 8.30 10.71 12.89
CA GLN A 30 7.66 10.50 11.59
C GLN A 30 6.12 10.51 11.66
N ARG A 31 5.55 10.07 12.78
CA ARG A 31 4.10 10.09 13.00
C ARG A 31 3.50 11.51 12.88
N ALA A 32 4.05 12.50 13.58
CA ALA A 32 3.52 13.87 13.56
C ALA A 32 3.64 14.52 12.17
N ARG A 33 4.63 14.11 11.39
CA ARG A 33 4.78 14.55 9.99
C ARG A 33 3.66 14.01 9.12
N LEU A 34 3.35 12.71 9.22
CA LEU A 34 2.23 12.10 8.49
C LEU A 34 0.89 12.72 8.91
N ASP A 35 0.68 12.94 10.21
CA ASP A 35 -0.52 13.63 10.74
C ASP A 35 -0.66 15.04 10.15
N ARG A 36 0.45 15.77 9.95
CA ARG A 36 0.45 17.08 9.30
C ARG A 36 0.01 17.01 7.84
N LEU A 37 0.50 16.04 7.07
CA LEU A 37 0.06 15.83 5.68
C LEU A 37 -1.46 15.61 5.60
N ALA A 38 -1.99 14.82 6.54
CA ALA A 38 -3.43 14.57 6.63
C ALA A 38 -4.21 15.85 7.00
N ALA A 39 -3.73 16.62 7.97
CA ALA A 39 -4.34 17.88 8.39
C ALA A 39 -4.33 18.95 7.28
N CYS A 40 -3.29 18.96 6.44
CA CYS A 40 -3.22 19.81 5.24
C CYS A 40 -4.14 19.33 4.09
N GLY A 41 -4.76 18.15 4.21
CA GLY A 41 -5.63 17.56 3.19
C GLY A 41 -4.89 16.97 1.99
N VAL A 42 -3.57 16.76 2.11
CA VAL A 42 -2.73 16.20 1.03
C VAL A 42 -3.05 14.72 0.79
N ALA A 43 -3.34 13.98 1.86
CA ALA A 43 -3.73 12.58 1.77
C ALA A 43 -4.72 12.20 2.89
N ARG A 44 -5.51 11.16 2.66
CA ARG A 44 -6.30 10.51 3.72
C ARG A 44 -5.43 9.50 4.46
N LEU A 45 -5.03 9.83 5.69
CA LEU A 45 -4.16 8.99 6.51
C LEU A 45 -4.95 7.94 7.31
N THR A 46 -4.47 6.70 7.24
CA THR A 46 -4.95 5.56 8.01
C THR A 46 -3.79 4.94 8.76
N TYR A 47 -3.96 4.69 10.05
CA TYR A 47 -3.03 3.87 10.82
C TYR A 47 -3.54 2.44 10.94
N VAL A 48 -2.65 1.47 10.76
CA VAL A 48 -2.92 0.03 10.99
C VAL A 48 -1.91 -0.52 11.98
N ASP A 49 -2.26 -1.58 12.72
CA ASP A 49 -1.41 -2.12 13.78
C ASP A 49 -0.02 -2.55 13.25
N CYS A 50 0.08 -3.52 12.33
CA CYS A 50 1.30 -3.78 11.55
C CYS A 50 0.94 -4.00 10.07
N LEU A 51 1.84 -3.60 9.18
CA LEU A 51 1.77 -3.85 7.74
C LEU A 51 2.52 -5.13 7.33
N ASP A 52 2.83 -6.01 8.29
CA ASP A 52 3.66 -7.23 8.16
C ASP A 52 5.10 -7.01 7.62
N GLU A 53 5.53 -5.77 7.42
CA GLU A 53 6.91 -5.37 7.12
C GLU A 53 7.63 -4.75 8.32
N CYS A 54 7.36 -5.29 9.50
CA CYS A 54 7.86 -4.76 10.77
C CYS A 54 9.43 -4.73 10.84
N GLU A 55 10.15 -5.55 10.06
CA GLU A 55 11.64 -5.53 9.98
C GLU A 55 12.22 -4.35 9.17
N ARG A 56 11.41 -3.70 8.32
CA ARG A 56 11.87 -2.62 7.44
C ARG A 56 11.85 -1.24 8.09
N GLY A 57 10.96 -1.05 9.08
CA GLY A 57 10.80 0.20 9.84
C GLY A 57 10.16 1.34 9.04
N ASP A 58 9.42 2.22 9.72
CA ASP A 58 8.73 3.40 9.15
C ASP A 58 8.04 3.13 7.79
N VAL A 59 7.26 2.04 7.74
CA VAL A 59 6.59 1.60 6.51
C VAL A 59 5.36 2.46 6.26
N VAL A 60 5.30 3.03 5.05
CA VAL A 60 4.21 3.88 4.59
C VAL A 60 3.76 3.44 3.19
N VAL A 61 2.46 3.34 2.98
CA VAL A 61 1.85 2.95 1.71
C VAL A 61 1.07 4.12 1.12
N ALA A 62 1.55 4.66 0.00
CA ALA A 62 0.80 5.63 -0.78
C ALA A 62 -0.18 4.89 -1.68
N ARG A 63 -1.48 5.10 -1.44
CA ARG A 63 -2.58 4.54 -2.21
C ARG A 63 -3.05 5.56 -3.26
N PRO A 64 -3.21 5.17 -4.53
CA PRO A 64 -3.74 6.07 -5.54
C PRO A 64 -5.15 6.54 -5.19
N SER A 65 -5.53 7.70 -5.70
CA SER A 65 -6.92 8.17 -5.65
C SER A 65 -7.88 7.14 -6.26
N SER A 66 -9.17 7.17 -5.92
CA SER A 66 -10.17 6.24 -6.48
C SER A 66 -10.21 6.26 -8.01
N ARG A 67 -9.97 7.42 -8.64
CA ARG A 67 -9.87 7.52 -10.10
C ARG A 67 -8.71 6.71 -10.67
N HIS A 68 -7.52 6.85 -10.09
CA HIS A 68 -6.32 6.15 -10.53
C HIS A 68 -6.39 4.65 -10.19
N ARG A 69 -7.00 4.27 -9.05
CA ARG A 69 -7.31 2.85 -8.74
C ARG A 69 -8.18 2.21 -9.83
N ALA A 70 -9.22 2.90 -10.28
CA ALA A 70 -10.09 2.40 -11.36
C ALA A 70 -9.37 2.25 -12.72
N GLN A 71 -8.19 2.85 -12.87
CA GLN A 71 -7.32 2.71 -14.06
C GLN A 71 -6.25 1.62 -13.88
N GLY A 72 -6.30 0.85 -12.79
CA GLY A 72 -5.33 -0.21 -12.50
C GLY A 72 -4.03 0.29 -11.87
N VAL A 73 -3.96 1.56 -11.44
CA VAL A 73 -2.77 2.07 -10.73
C VAL A 73 -2.69 1.42 -9.35
N GLY A 74 -1.57 0.77 -9.08
CA GLY A 74 -1.27 0.14 -7.80
C GLY A 74 -0.74 1.11 -6.74
N PRO A 75 -0.72 0.68 -5.46
CA PRO A 75 -0.07 1.43 -4.40
C PRO A 75 1.46 1.44 -4.55
N VAL A 76 2.10 2.43 -3.94
CA VAL A 76 3.57 2.46 -3.77
C VAL A 76 3.88 2.31 -2.30
N TRP A 77 4.72 1.33 -2.00
CA TRP A 77 5.16 1.02 -0.64
C TRP A 77 6.52 1.64 -0.39
N PHE A 78 6.71 2.24 0.77
CA PHE A 78 7.97 2.82 1.21
C PHE A 78 8.41 2.20 2.52
N GLU A 79 9.70 1.98 2.67
CA GLU A 79 10.36 1.61 3.92
C GLU A 79 11.23 2.76 4.43
N ARG A 80 11.46 2.86 5.73
CA ARG A 80 12.38 3.86 6.31
C ARG A 80 12.08 5.29 5.88
N LEU A 81 10.81 5.58 5.54
CA LEU A 81 10.38 6.87 5.08
C LEU A 81 10.24 7.78 6.30
N ALA A 82 11.33 8.46 6.65
CA ALA A 82 11.42 9.31 7.83
C ALA A 82 12.16 10.63 7.55
N GLY A 83 11.89 11.63 8.40
CA GLY A 83 12.53 12.94 8.35
C GLY A 83 11.89 13.91 7.37
N ASP A 84 12.23 15.19 7.51
CA ASP A 84 11.60 16.29 6.76
C ASP A 84 11.81 16.16 5.25
N ALA A 85 13.04 15.88 4.81
CA ALA A 85 13.36 15.84 3.38
C ALA A 85 12.54 14.81 2.58
N LEU A 86 12.38 13.59 3.11
CA LEU A 86 11.56 12.55 2.48
C LEU A 86 10.07 12.83 2.63
N THR A 87 9.65 13.42 3.75
CA THR A 87 8.25 13.80 3.98
C THR A 87 7.83 14.93 3.03
N ASP A 88 8.66 15.95 2.83
CA ASP A 88 8.39 17.07 1.92
C ASP A 88 8.36 16.62 0.45
N GLU A 89 9.19 15.64 0.08
CA GLU A 89 9.12 15.01 -1.24
C GLU A 89 7.84 14.18 -1.40
N LEU A 90 7.46 13.41 -0.37
CA LEU A 90 6.20 12.66 -0.35
C LEU A 90 5.00 13.61 -0.48
N GLU A 91 4.98 14.72 0.26
CA GLU A 91 3.94 15.74 0.21
C GLU A 91 3.76 16.28 -1.21
N ARG A 92 4.86 16.76 -1.82
CA ARG A 92 4.83 17.31 -3.19
C ARG A 92 4.35 16.28 -4.19
N TRP A 93 4.83 15.04 -4.09
CA TRP A 93 4.44 13.99 -5.02
C TRP A 93 2.96 13.61 -4.89
N LEU A 94 2.44 13.49 -3.66
CA LEU A 94 1.02 13.21 -3.41
C LEU A 94 0.13 14.36 -3.89
N ALA A 95 0.52 15.61 -3.61
CA ALA A 95 -0.19 16.81 -4.05
C ALA A 95 -0.24 16.92 -5.59
N ASP A 96 0.82 16.50 -6.27
CA ASP A 96 0.90 16.46 -7.73
C ASP A 96 0.13 15.28 -8.36
N GLY A 97 -0.51 14.42 -7.56
CA GLY A 97 -1.35 13.31 -8.03
C GLY A 97 -0.65 11.95 -8.08
N GLY A 98 0.46 11.79 -7.37
CA GLY A 98 1.03 10.48 -7.09
C GLY A 98 0.20 9.69 -6.07
N PRO A 99 0.19 8.35 -6.13
CA PRO A 99 0.58 7.50 -7.26
C PRO A 99 -0.35 7.62 -8.48
N GLY A 100 0.22 7.47 -9.69
CA GLY A 100 -0.52 7.38 -10.95
C GLY A 100 -0.25 8.54 -11.91
N ALA A 101 -0.65 9.76 -11.55
CA ALA A 101 -0.46 10.92 -12.44
C ALA A 101 1.00 11.35 -12.55
N ARG A 102 1.85 10.96 -11.60
CA ARG A 102 3.27 11.31 -11.52
C ARG A 102 4.13 10.10 -11.21
N PRO A 103 5.29 9.97 -11.87
CA PRO A 103 6.26 8.94 -11.50
C PRO A 103 6.79 9.19 -10.10
N VAL A 104 7.23 8.12 -9.42
CA VAL A 104 7.85 8.22 -8.10
C VAL A 104 9.18 9.00 -8.23
N PRO A 105 9.39 10.10 -7.49
CA PRO A 105 10.64 10.85 -7.49
C PRO A 105 11.81 9.99 -7.05
N THR A 106 13.02 10.27 -7.55
CA THR A 106 14.23 9.49 -7.24
C THR A 106 14.49 9.33 -5.74
N ALA A 107 14.24 10.37 -4.95
CA ALA A 107 14.41 10.33 -3.49
C ALA A 107 13.44 9.34 -2.81
N LEU A 108 12.20 9.24 -3.28
CA LEU A 108 11.21 8.27 -2.79
C LEU A 108 11.46 6.87 -3.37
N ALA A 109 11.93 6.77 -4.61
CA ALA A 109 12.27 5.50 -5.24
C ALA A 109 13.41 4.78 -4.51
N ALA A 110 14.36 5.53 -3.93
CA ALA A 110 15.45 4.98 -3.12
C ALA A 110 14.99 4.27 -1.84
N VAL A 111 13.75 4.53 -1.42
CA VAL A 111 13.12 3.93 -0.23
C VAL A 111 11.85 3.15 -0.60
N ALA A 112 11.60 2.92 -1.89
CA ALA A 112 10.44 2.17 -2.34
C ALA A 112 10.68 0.66 -2.21
N ILE A 113 9.71 -0.04 -1.62
CA ILE A 113 9.73 -1.49 -1.52
C ILE A 113 9.25 -2.05 -2.87
N ALA A 114 10.13 -2.74 -3.58
CA ALA A 114 9.73 -3.54 -4.74
C ALA A 114 8.88 -4.72 -4.25
N ARG A 115 7.55 -4.57 -4.29
CA ARG A 115 6.63 -5.71 -4.12
C ARG A 115 6.37 -6.28 -5.50
N THR A 116 6.83 -7.51 -5.73
CA THR A 116 6.73 -8.20 -7.01
C THR A 116 5.30 -8.24 -7.51
N GLY A 117 5.06 -7.51 -8.60
CA GLY A 117 3.86 -7.52 -9.45
C GLY A 117 4.13 -6.90 -10.82
N GLU A 118 5.39 -6.59 -11.13
CA GLU A 118 5.86 -6.17 -12.45
C GLU A 118 6.18 -7.44 -13.25
N PRO A 119 5.76 -7.59 -14.51
CA PRO A 119 6.13 -8.74 -15.32
C PRO A 119 7.66 -8.76 -15.47
N GLU A 120 8.27 -9.75 -14.83
CA GLU A 120 9.64 -10.16 -15.06
C GLU A 120 9.83 -10.41 -16.58
N PRO A 121 10.85 -9.87 -17.25
CA PRO A 121 11.16 -10.32 -18.61
C PRO A 121 11.45 -11.81 -18.53
N ALA A 122 10.63 -12.60 -19.24
CA ALA A 122 10.60 -14.06 -19.17
C ALA A 122 12.01 -14.67 -19.18
N PRO A 123 12.36 -15.52 -18.20
CA PRO A 123 13.55 -16.35 -18.31
C PRO A 123 13.36 -17.38 -19.43
N GLU A 124 14.36 -17.47 -20.32
CA GLU A 124 14.48 -18.50 -21.37
C GLU A 124 14.44 -19.92 -20.80
N PRO A 125 14.05 -20.95 -21.59
CA PRO A 125 13.50 -22.18 -21.04
C PRO A 125 14.59 -23.07 -20.44
N HIS A 126 14.42 -23.43 -19.17
CA HIS A 126 15.11 -24.56 -18.55
C HIS A 126 14.08 -25.64 -18.19
N ALA A 127 14.16 -26.72 -18.95
CA ALA A 127 13.32 -27.90 -18.83
C ALA A 127 13.75 -28.76 -17.65
N HIS A 128 12.88 -29.02 -16.66
CA HIS A 128 12.94 -30.22 -15.80
C HIS A 128 11.54 -30.64 -15.32
N HIS A 129 11.41 -31.95 -15.11
CA HIS A 129 10.22 -32.82 -15.15
C HIS A 129 9.28 -32.84 -13.91
N HIS A 130 8.00 -33.12 -14.21
CA HIS A 130 6.96 -33.91 -13.51
C HIS A 130 6.62 -33.65 -12.02
N HIS A 131 5.39 -33.14 -11.82
CA HIS A 131 4.37 -33.85 -11.04
C HIS A 131 2.98 -33.48 -11.59
N GLU A 132 2.20 -34.48 -11.98
CA GLU A 132 0.82 -34.35 -12.46
C GLU A 132 -0.13 -34.67 -11.31
N GLU A 133 -1.10 -33.79 -11.02
CA GLU A 133 -2.51 -34.14 -10.81
C GLU A 133 -3.39 -32.87 -10.79
N SER A 134 -4.18 -32.73 -11.87
CA SER A 134 -5.58 -32.29 -11.89
C SER A 134 -5.94 -30.81 -11.71
N GLU A 135 -5.90 -30.11 -12.86
CA GLU A 135 -7.02 -29.38 -13.50
C GLU A 135 -8.02 -28.61 -12.61
N ASP A 136 -7.76 -27.33 -12.39
CA ASP A 136 -8.76 -26.29 -12.72
C ASP A 136 -8.02 -25.01 -13.16
N ALA A 137 -7.91 -24.87 -14.48
CA ALA A 137 -7.42 -23.69 -15.12
C ALA A 137 -8.50 -22.61 -15.09
N MET A 138 -8.46 -21.73 -14.10
CA MET A 138 -9.16 -20.45 -14.18
C MET A 138 -8.24 -19.34 -13.71
N SER A 139 -7.74 -18.59 -14.69
CA SER A 139 -7.04 -17.32 -14.55
C SER A 139 -7.91 -16.36 -13.73
N GLY A 140 -7.73 -16.39 -12.40
CA GLY A 140 -8.28 -15.40 -11.50
C GLY A 140 -7.50 -14.11 -11.71
N THR A 141 -8.17 -13.07 -12.20
CA THR A 141 -7.60 -11.71 -12.13
C THR A 141 -7.26 -11.45 -10.66
N MET A 142 -5.97 -11.33 -10.35
CA MET A 142 -5.51 -11.00 -9.00
C MET A 142 -6.26 -9.76 -8.53
N VAL A 143 -6.92 -9.86 -7.38
CA VAL A 143 -7.71 -8.77 -6.81
C VAL A 143 -6.88 -8.04 -5.78
N ILE A 144 -7.03 -6.72 -5.71
CA ILE A 144 -6.27 -5.91 -4.77
C ILE A 144 -7.01 -5.87 -3.42
N ASP A 145 -6.32 -6.25 -2.35
CA ASP A 145 -6.78 -6.04 -0.98
C ASP A 145 -6.97 -4.52 -0.76
N PRO A 146 -8.17 -4.03 -0.43
CA PRO A 146 -8.43 -2.59 -0.37
C PRO A 146 -7.78 -1.90 0.84
N VAL A 147 -7.30 -2.67 1.83
CA VAL A 147 -6.67 -2.16 3.05
C VAL A 147 -5.18 -1.94 2.83
N CYS A 148 -4.47 -2.98 2.39
CA CYS A 148 -3.00 -2.91 2.21
C CYS A 148 -2.58 -2.70 0.76
N GLY A 149 -3.44 -3.04 -0.22
CA GLY A 149 -3.13 -2.94 -1.63
C GLY A 149 -2.32 -4.12 -2.19
N MET A 150 -2.20 -5.22 -1.44
CA MET A 150 -1.57 -6.45 -1.89
C MET A 150 -2.42 -7.16 -2.95
N SER A 151 -1.77 -7.71 -3.97
CA SER A 151 -2.43 -8.61 -4.94
C SER A 151 -2.75 -9.93 -4.27
N VAL A 152 -4.03 -10.27 -4.21
CA VAL A 152 -4.55 -11.49 -3.60
C VAL A 152 -5.20 -12.33 -4.68
N ASP A 153 -4.88 -13.61 -4.70
CA ASP A 153 -5.63 -14.56 -5.50
C ASP A 153 -7.02 -14.78 -4.85
N PRO A 154 -8.12 -14.48 -5.56
CA PRO A 154 -9.46 -14.62 -4.99
C PRO A 154 -9.81 -16.06 -4.59
N ALA A 155 -9.20 -17.07 -5.21
CA ALA A 155 -9.44 -18.49 -4.88
C ALA A 155 -8.76 -18.91 -3.58
N THR A 156 -7.62 -18.29 -3.24
CA THR A 156 -6.79 -18.65 -2.08
C THR A 156 -6.71 -17.56 -1.01
N ALA A 157 -7.52 -16.50 -1.13
CA ALA A 157 -7.55 -15.37 -0.20
C ALA A 157 -7.64 -15.82 1.28
N ALA A 158 -6.74 -15.30 2.11
CA ALA A 158 -6.66 -15.67 3.52
C ALA A 158 -7.90 -15.24 4.32
N ALA A 159 -8.63 -14.23 3.85
CA ALA A 159 -9.90 -13.79 4.40
C ALA A 159 -10.77 -13.07 3.35
N THR A 160 -12.08 -13.01 3.60
CA THR A 160 -13.07 -12.36 2.71
C THR A 160 -14.14 -11.62 3.52
N ALA A 161 -14.72 -10.56 2.98
CA ALA A 161 -15.83 -9.85 3.60
C ALA A 161 -16.79 -9.33 2.54
N GLU A 162 -18.07 -9.24 2.87
CA GLU A 162 -19.09 -8.67 2.00
C GLU A 162 -19.48 -7.28 2.50
N HIS A 163 -19.55 -6.30 1.59
CA HIS A 163 -20.01 -4.95 1.87
C HIS A 163 -20.73 -4.39 0.65
N ASP A 164 -21.94 -3.84 0.84
CA ASP A 164 -22.81 -3.32 -0.23
C ASP A 164 -23.01 -4.29 -1.41
N GLY A 165 -23.05 -5.59 -1.12
CA GLY A 165 -23.20 -6.66 -2.12
C GLY A 165 -21.93 -6.95 -2.94
N VAL A 166 -20.79 -6.37 -2.57
CA VAL A 166 -19.47 -6.63 -3.16
C VAL A 166 -18.64 -7.48 -2.21
N THR A 167 -18.06 -8.58 -2.72
CA THR A 167 -17.13 -9.42 -1.95
C THR A 167 -15.69 -8.92 -2.08
N TYR A 168 -15.12 -8.47 -0.98
CA TYR A 168 -13.72 -8.09 -0.85
C TYR A 168 -12.86 -9.28 -0.40
N ARG A 169 -11.63 -9.36 -0.93
CA ARG A 169 -10.63 -10.38 -0.61
C ARG A 169 -9.44 -9.72 0.09
N PHE A 170 -8.90 -10.40 1.08
CA PHE A 170 -7.84 -9.87 1.93
C PHE A 170 -6.64 -10.81 1.99
N CYS A 171 -5.44 -10.23 2.02
CA CYS A 171 -4.20 -10.99 2.13
C CYS A 171 -4.04 -11.63 3.51
N ALA A 172 -4.69 -11.06 4.53
CA ALA A 172 -4.64 -11.53 5.90
C ALA A 172 -5.94 -11.19 6.65
N LYS A 173 -6.19 -11.91 7.74
CA LYS A 173 -7.31 -11.62 8.67
C LYS A 173 -7.21 -10.24 9.31
N GLY A 174 -6.00 -9.70 9.47
CA GLY A 174 -5.79 -8.34 9.96
C GLY A 174 -6.42 -7.30 9.03
N CYS A 175 -6.19 -7.42 7.72
CA CYS A 175 -6.77 -6.56 6.70
C CYS A 175 -8.30 -6.68 6.67
N GLN A 176 -8.85 -7.90 6.76
CA GLN A 176 -10.31 -8.09 6.88
C GLN A 176 -10.89 -7.36 8.10
N LYS A 177 -10.24 -7.46 9.26
CA LYS A 177 -10.71 -6.82 10.49
C LYS A 177 -10.66 -5.29 10.40
N ALA A 178 -9.61 -4.74 9.82
CA ALA A 178 -9.50 -3.30 9.58
C ALA A 178 -10.60 -2.81 8.62
N PHE A 179 -10.86 -3.58 7.55
CA PHE A 179 -11.95 -3.29 6.63
C PHE A 179 -13.32 -3.30 7.29
N LEU A 180 -13.61 -4.30 8.15
CA LEU A 180 -14.89 -4.38 8.87
C LEU A 180 -15.08 -3.28 9.90
N ALA A 181 -13.99 -2.70 10.42
CA ALA A 181 -14.06 -1.62 11.41
C ALA A 181 -14.54 -0.30 10.80
N ASP A 182 -14.10 0.01 9.57
CA ASP A 182 -14.55 1.20 8.83
C ASP A 182 -14.49 0.98 7.30
N PRO A 183 -15.45 0.25 6.72
CA PRO A 183 -15.40 -0.13 5.30
C PRO A 183 -15.53 1.08 4.37
N ALA A 184 -16.25 2.13 4.80
CA ALA A 184 -16.45 3.36 4.04
C ALA A 184 -15.13 4.10 3.73
N GLN A 185 -14.07 3.81 4.47
CA GLN A 185 -12.73 4.37 4.25
C GLN A 185 -11.97 3.71 3.07
N TYR A 186 -12.35 2.48 2.71
CA TYR A 186 -11.59 1.64 1.76
C TYR A 186 -12.28 1.50 0.40
N VAL A 187 -13.61 1.65 0.36
CA VAL A 187 -14.45 1.50 -0.83
C VAL A 187 -14.60 2.79 -1.65
#